data_AF-B5Y7B0-F1
#
_entry.id   AF-B5Y7B0-F1
#
_cell.length_a   1.000
_cell.length_b   1.000
_cell.length_c   1.000
_cell.angle_alpha   90.00
_cell.angle_beta   90.00
_cell.angle_gamma   90.00
#
_symmetry.space_group_name_H-M   'P 1'
#
loop_
_entity.id
_entity.type
_entity.pdbx_description
1 polymer ?
#
loop_
_entity_poly.entity_id
_entity_poly.type
_entity_poly.pdbx_seq_one_letter_code
_entity_poly.pdbx_strand_id
1 'polypeptide(L)'
;MLPRKISPVWLVISLVFGFAVSGKESLHPSLVTLGMAFTAFGAYLIGKAEEHYVFTKEGKGIYDYVRHPMYLGTSLFLMGVSVAMESVVLWIVALVWTIGALYLAWKESHSSSSS
;
A
#
# COMPACT_ATOMS: atom_id res chain seq x y z
N MET A 1 -24.15 13.74 -8.32
CA MET A 1 -22.92 13.11 -7.81
C MET A 1 -23.23 12.50 -6.45
N LEU A 2 -23.45 11.18 -6.38
CA LEU A 2 -23.69 10.50 -5.11
C LEU A 2 -22.36 10.32 -4.37
N PRO A 3 -22.25 10.66 -3.08
CA PRO A 3 -21.03 10.43 -2.31
C PRO A 3 -20.71 8.93 -2.32
N ARG A 4 -19.51 8.57 -2.79
CA ARG A 4 -19.00 7.20 -2.73
C ARG A 4 -19.07 6.76 -1.26
N LYS A 5 -20.01 5.85 -0.93
CA LYS A 5 -20.10 5.25 0.41
C LYS A 5 -18.75 4.60 0.69
N ILE A 6 -18.03 5.12 1.67
CA ILE A 6 -16.83 4.48 2.21
C ILE A 6 -17.24 3.05 2.54
N SER A 7 -16.61 2.07 1.89
CA SER A 7 -16.97 0.68 2.12
C SER A 7 -16.77 0.36 3.61
N PRO A 8 -17.76 -0.27 4.27
CA PRO A 8 -17.73 -0.52 5.71
C PRO A 8 -16.48 -1.32 6.13
N VAL A 9 -15.91 -2.10 5.21
CA VAL A 9 -14.65 -2.83 5.43
C VAL A 9 -13.49 -1.86 5.70
N TRP A 10 -13.40 -0.76 4.96
CA TRP A 10 -12.34 0.23 5.18
C TRP A 10 -12.50 0.99 6.49
N LEU A 11 -13.74 1.27 6.90
CA LEU A 11 -14.04 1.86 8.21
C LEU A 11 -13.60 0.94 9.36
N VAL A 12 -13.87 -0.36 9.25
CA VAL A 12 -13.45 -1.35 10.25
C VAL A 12 -11.93 -1.46 10.30
N ILE A 13 -11.24 -1.49 9.16
CA ILE A 13 -9.77 -1.50 9.10
C ILE A 13 -9.20 -0.25 9.78
N SER A 14 -9.74 0.94 9.51
CA SER A 14 -9.28 2.19 10.13
C SER A 14 -9.52 2.21 11.63
N LEU A 15 -10.65 1.70 12.12
CA LEU A 15 -10.94 1.61 13.55
C LEU A 15 -10.01 0.63 14.27
N VAL A 16 -9.82 -0.57 13.72
CA VAL A 16 -8.92 -1.58 14.28
C VAL A 16 -7.49 -1.06 14.33
N PHE A 17 -7.05 -0.38 13.26
CA PHE A 17 -5.73 0.25 13.22
C PHE A 17 -5.58 1.36 14.27
N GLY A 18 -6.59 2.23 14.40
CA GLY A 18 -6.61 3.29 15.42
C GLY A 18 -6.51 2.74 16.85
N PHE A 19 -7.27 1.69 17.16
CA PHE A 19 -7.20 1.02 18.47
C PHE A 19 -5.83 0.36 18.72
N ALA A 20 -5.24 -0.29 17.71
CA ALA A 20 -3.94 -0.92 17.82
C ALA A 20 -2.81 0.09 18.08
N VAL A 21 -2.93 1.31 17.55
CA VAL A 21 -2.01 2.42 17.81
C VAL A 21 -2.23 3.03 19.20
N SER A 22 -3.49 3.23 19.62
CA SER A 22 -3.80 3.80 20.95
C SER A 22 -3.46 2.87 22.11
N GLY A 23 -3.38 1.56 21.91
CA GLY A 23 -3.05 0.59 22.96
C GLY A 23 -1.56 0.47 23.30
N LYS A 24 -0.67 1.09 22.52
CA LYS A 24 0.77 1.08 22.80
C LYS A 24 1.21 2.43 23.37
N GLU A 25 1.33 2.50 24.69
CA GLU A 25 1.78 3.71 25.41
C GLU A 25 3.24 4.13 25.10
N SER A 26 3.97 3.33 24.31
CA SER A 26 5.39 3.52 24.02
C SER A 26 5.71 3.83 22.56
N LEU A 27 4.73 4.03 21.68
CA LEU A 27 5.03 4.33 20.27
C LEU A 27 5.62 5.73 20.13
N HIS A 28 6.77 5.82 19.47
CA HIS A 28 7.39 7.10 19.14
C HIS A 28 6.51 7.87 18.15
N PRO A 29 6.02 9.08 18.51
CA PRO A 29 5.09 9.83 17.66
C PRO A 29 5.61 10.13 16.26
N SER A 30 6.94 10.29 16.13
CA SER A 30 7.60 10.48 14.84
C SER A 30 7.53 9.23 13.95
N LEU A 31 7.74 8.04 14.52
CA LEU A 31 7.62 6.77 13.80
C LEU A 31 6.16 6.49 13.42
N VAL A 32 5.21 6.79 14.30
CA VAL A 32 3.78 6.69 13.98
C VAL A 32 3.42 7.60 12.81
N THR A 33 3.84 8.87 12.84
CA THR A 33 3.55 9.83 11.78
C THR A 33 4.18 9.41 10.45
N LEU A 34 5.45 8.98 10.49
CA LEU A 34 6.17 8.51 9.31
C LEU A 34 5.54 7.25 8.72
N GLY A 35 5.21 6.28 9.58
CA GLY A 35 4.56 5.04 9.18
C GLY A 35 3.19 5.31 8.56
N MET A 36 2.38 6.18 9.18
CA MET A 36 1.09 6.60 8.62
C MET A 36 1.23 7.27 7.26
N ALA A 37 2.26 8.11 7.05
CA ALA A 37 2.53 8.74 5.75
C ALA A 37 2.84 7.70 4.67
N PHE A 38 3.70 6.71 4.97
CA PHE A 38 3.99 5.61 4.06
C PHE A 38 2.75 4.74 3.79
N THR A 39 1.96 4.44 4.81
CA THR A 39 0.71 3.69 4.68
C THR A 39 -0.29 4.41 3.80
N ALA A 40 -0.52 5.71 4.02
CA ALA A 40 -1.44 6.51 3.22
C ALA A 40 -1.00 6.61 1.76
N PHE A 41 0.30 6.83 1.53
CA PHE A 41 0.84 6.90 0.18
C PHE A 41 0.79 5.54 -0.53
N GLY A 42 1.10 4.46 0.16
CA GLY A 42 0.96 3.10 -0.36
C GLY A 42 -0.48 2.76 -0.74
N ALA A 43 -1.44 3.07 0.14
CA ALA A 43 -2.87 2.90 -0.12
C ALA A 43 -3.35 3.74 -1.30
N TYR A 44 -2.84 4.96 -1.46
CA TYR A 44 -3.14 5.81 -2.62
C TYR A 44 -2.71 5.16 -3.94
N LEU A 45 -1.49 4.60 -4.01
CA LEU A 45 -1.00 3.91 -5.20
C LEU A 45 -1.83 2.66 -5.53
N ILE A 46 -2.22 1.88 -4.52
CA ILE A 46 -3.10 0.72 -4.67
C ILE A 46 -4.44 1.15 -5.23
N GLY A 47 -5.09 2.14 -4.60
CA GLY A 47 -6.39 2.64 -5.05
C GLY A 47 -6.35 3.17 -6.48
N LYS A 48 -5.26 3.86 -6.87
CA LYS A 48 -5.09 4.31 -8.25
C LYS A 48 -4.84 3.19 -9.25
N ALA A 49 -4.14 2.13 -8.84
CA ALA A 49 -3.97 0.94 -9.66
C ALA A 49 -5.31 0.22 -9.90
N GLU A 50 -6.12 0.07 -8.84
CA GLU A 50 -7.46 -0.52 -8.91
C GLU A 50 -8.43 0.32 -9.75
N GLU A 51 -8.43 1.65 -9.58
CA GLU A 51 -9.25 2.56 -10.39
C GLU A 51 -8.94 2.38 -11.89
N HIS A 52 -7.68 2.20 -12.27
CA HIS A 52 -7.33 1.99 -13.68
C HIS A 52 -7.73 0.62 -14.21
N TYR A 53 -7.64 -0.43 -13.38
CA TYR A 53 -8.13 -1.77 -13.75
C TYR A 53 -9.64 -1.79 -14.03
N VAL A 54 -10.40 -1.01 -13.26
CA VAL A 54 -11.87 -0.94 -13.40
C VAL A 54 -12.32 0.04 -14.49
N PHE A 55 -11.53 1.10 -14.75
CA PHE A 55 -11.85 2.15 -15.73
C PHE A 55 -10.79 2.23 -16.82
N THR A 56 -10.84 1.35 -17.82
CA THR A 56 -10.06 1.49 -19.07
C THR A 56 -10.97 1.75 -20.27
N LYS A 57 -11.45 3.00 -20.34
CA LYS A 57 -11.53 3.78 -21.58
C LYS A 57 -11.11 5.22 -21.23
N GLU A 58 -9.97 5.64 -21.79
CA GLU A 58 -9.56 7.03 -21.97
C GLU A 58 -9.09 7.81 -20.72
N GLY A 59 -7.77 7.80 -20.48
CA GLY A 59 -7.09 8.76 -19.61
C GLY A 59 -5.67 8.34 -19.25
N LYS A 60 -4.75 9.31 -19.10
CA LYS A 60 -3.41 9.05 -18.55
C LYS A 60 -3.55 8.45 -17.15
N GLY A 61 -3.03 7.25 -16.96
CA GLY A 61 -3.19 6.45 -15.76
C GLY A 61 -1.96 6.49 -14.87
N ILE A 62 -2.07 5.94 -13.65
CA ILE A 62 -0.90 5.76 -12.77
C ILE A 62 0.19 4.89 -13.41
N TYR A 63 -0.20 4.00 -14.34
CA TYR A 63 0.68 3.13 -15.10
C TYR A 63 1.59 3.87 -16.10
N ASP A 64 1.28 5.12 -16.46
CA ASP A 64 2.16 5.96 -17.29
C ASP A 64 3.41 6.42 -16.54
N TYR A 65 3.33 6.47 -15.20
CA TYR A 65 4.41 6.94 -14.34
C TYR A 65 5.15 5.79 -13.66
N VAL A 66 4.41 4.75 -13.27
CA VAL A 66 4.95 3.60 -12.54
C VAL A 66 4.46 2.34 -13.20
N ARG A 67 5.39 1.49 -13.69
CA ARG A 67 5.05 0.24 -14.40
C ARG A 67 4.26 -0.74 -13.54
N HIS A 68 4.56 -0.77 -12.23
CA HIS A 68 4.02 -1.71 -11.25
C HIS A 68 3.51 -1.00 -9.98
N PRO A 69 2.46 -0.16 -10.09
CA PRO A 69 2.02 0.70 -8.99
C PRO A 69 1.42 -0.08 -7.83
N MET A 70 0.81 -1.24 -8.09
CA MET A 70 0.23 -2.12 -7.06
C MET A 70 1.32 -2.79 -6.20
N TYR A 71 2.39 -3.28 -6.81
CA TYR A 71 3.54 -3.87 -6.10
C TYR A 71 4.27 -2.84 -5.25
N LEU A 72 4.49 -1.65 -5.81
CA LEU A 72 5.08 -0.53 -5.06
C LEU A 72 4.17 -0.10 -3.90
N GLY A 73 2.88 0.08 -4.16
CA GLY A 73 1.90 0.54 -3.18
C GLY A 73 1.73 -0.41 -2.00
N THR A 74 1.61 -1.71 -2.26
CA THR A 74 1.52 -2.75 -1.21
C THR A 74 2.78 -2.86 -0.36
N SER A 75 3.96 -2.72 -0.97
CA SER A 75 5.25 -2.71 -0.25
C SER A 75 5.35 -1.49 0.68
N LEU A 76 5.01 -0.30 0.17
CA LEU A 76 4.99 0.93 0.98
C LEU A 76 3.94 0.89 2.08
N PHE A 77 2.78 0.30 1.80
CA PHE A 77 1.72 0.14 2.78
C PHE A 77 2.18 -0.72 3.97
N LEU A 78 2.72 -1.91 3.69
CA LEU A 78 3.21 -2.83 4.72
C LEU A 78 4.38 -2.25 5.51
N MET A 79 5.30 -1.56 4.82
CA MET A 79 6.41 -0.86 5.47
C MET A 79 5.91 0.27 6.38
N GLY A 80 4.92 1.05 5.95
CA GLY A 80 4.32 2.09 6.78
C GLY A 80 3.66 1.51 8.03
N VAL A 81 2.93 0.40 7.89
CA VAL A 81 2.29 -0.30 9.00
C VAL A 81 3.34 -0.88 9.96
N SER A 82 4.43 -1.47 9.46
CA SER A 82 5.49 -2.01 10.33
C SER A 82 6.23 -0.93 11.11
N VAL A 83 6.48 0.22 10.49
CA VAL A 83 7.08 1.40 11.12
C VAL A 83 6.14 1.99 12.18
N ALA A 84 4.86 2.23 11.83
CA ALA A 84 3.90 2.83 12.74
C ALA A 84 3.63 1.96 13.98
N MET A 85 3.69 0.63 13.82
CA MET A 85 3.47 -0.31 14.90
C MET A 85 4.76 -0.70 15.64
N GLU A 86 5.93 -0.23 15.22
CA GLU A 86 7.24 -0.63 15.75
C GLU A 86 7.37 -2.16 15.91
N SER A 87 6.92 -2.91 14.89
CA SER A 87 6.81 -4.37 14.98
C SER A 87 7.85 -5.05 14.09
N VAL A 88 8.80 -5.74 14.71
CA VAL A 88 9.84 -6.53 14.02
C VAL A 88 9.20 -7.62 13.15
N VAL A 89 8.13 -8.27 13.62
CA VAL A 89 7.42 -9.30 12.85
C VAL A 89 6.81 -8.70 11.58
N LEU A 90 6.16 -7.54 11.69
CA LEU A 90 5.59 -6.85 10.52
C LEU A 90 6.68 -6.36 9.56
N TRP A 91 7.86 -5.99 10.07
CA TRP A 91 9.02 -5.67 9.25
C TRP A 91 9.50 -6.86 8.42
N ILE A 92 9.56 -8.05 9.02
CA ILE A 92 9.94 -9.28 8.29
C ILE A 92 8.90 -9.57 7.20
N VAL A 93 7.61 -9.48 7.52
CA VAL A 93 6.53 -9.68 6.53
C VAL A 93 6.63 -8.67 5.40
N ALA A 94 6.82 -7.38 5.70
CA ALA A 94 6.99 -6.33 4.71
C ALA A 94 8.21 -6.58 3.82
N LEU A 95 9.33 -7.04 4.40
CA LEU A 95 10.56 -7.35 3.66
C LEU A 95 10.37 -8.54 2.72
N VAL A 96 9.80 -9.65 3.21
CA VAL A 96 9.52 -10.84 2.39
C VAL A 96 8.57 -10.48 1.24
N TRP A 97 7.51 -9.72 1.53
CA TRP A 97 6.60 -9.22 0.50
C TRP A 97 7.31 -8.36 -0.53
N THR A 98 8.12 -7.39 -0.10
CA THR A 98 8.83 -6.47 -1.00
C THR A 98 9.78 -7.22 -1.93
N ILE A 99 10.49 -8.24 -1.42
CA ILE A 99 11.34 -9.10 -2.26
C ILE A 99 10.51 -9.87 -3.27
N GLY A 100 9.39 -10.47 -2.84
CA GLY A 100 8.48 -11.18 -3.75
C GLY A 100 7.90 -10.27 -4.83
N ALA A 101 7.49 -9.06 -4.44
CA ALA A 101 6.96 -8.04 -5.33
C ALA A 101 8.00 -7.56 -6.36
N LEU A 102 9.25 -7.37 -5.95
CA LEU A 102 10.37 -7.06 -6.85
C LEU A 102 10.64 -8.20 -7.83
N TYR A 103 10.61 -9.44 -7.38
CA TYR A 103 10.77 -10.61 -8.23
C TYR A 103 9.65 -10.73 -9.27
N LEU A 104 8.39 -10.55 -8.86
CA LEU A 104 7.24 -10.56 -9.76
C LEU A 104 7.30 -9.42 -10.79
N ALA A 105 7.60 -8.20 -10.32
CA ALA A 105 7.78 -7.03 -11.19
C ALA A 105 8.90 -7.25 -12.22
N TRP A 106 10.02 -7.85 -11.81
CA TRP A 106 11.12 -8.19 -12.69
C TRP A 106 10.69 -9.23 -13.74
N LYS A 107 10.04 -10.31 -13.31
CA LYS A 107 9.54 -11.39 -14.17
C LYS A 107 8.58 -10.86 -15.25
N GLU A 108 7.59 -10.06 -14.85
CA GLU A 108 6.61 -9.46 -15.77
C GLU A 108 7.26 -8.49 -16.76
N SER A 109 8.31 -7.79 -16.33
CA SER A 109 9.04 -6.87 -17.21
C SER A 109 9.85 -7.60 -18.29
N HIS A 110 10.41 -8.78 -17.97
CA HIS A 110 11.24 -9.58 -18.89
C HIS A 110 10.43 -10.54 -19.77
N SER A 111 9.24 -10.98 -19.35
CA SER A 111 8.37 -11.79 -20.21
C SER A 111 7.79 -11.00 -21.38
N SER A 112 7.75 -9.67 -21.29
CA SER A 112 7.27 -8.78 -22.35
C SER A 112 8.30 -8.43 -23.43
N SER A 113 9.58 -8.81 -23.26
CA SER A 113 10.67 -8.51 -24.20
C SER A 113 11.02 -9.67 -25.15
N SER A 114 10.30 -10.78 -25.08
CA SER A 114 10.54 -11.98 -25.92
C SER A 114 9.52 -12.17 -27.04
N SER A 115 8.82 -11.11 -27.46
CA SER A 115 7.86 -11.11 -28.56
C SER A 115 8.35 -10.24 -29.72
#